data_AF-A0A354FLV8-F1
#
_entry.id   AF-A0A354FLV8-F1
#
_cell.length_a   1.000
_cell.length_b   1.000
_cell.length_c   1.000
_cell.angle_alpha   90.00
_cell.angle_beta   90.00
_cell.angle_gamma   90.00
#
_symmetry.space_group_name_H-M   'P 1'
#
loop_
_entity.id
_entity.type
_entity.pdbx_description
1 polymer ?
#
loop_
_entity_poly.entity_id
_entity_poly.type
_entity_poly.pdbx_seq_one_letter_code
_entity_poly.pdbx_strand_id
1 'polypeptide(L)'
;RTIHTLEQDLIQADLLKKGIQILPHHFVRPGKNTNPEAVHIYTGAANILDCDALVLVTARLPNSELESGLEQVQSSWADAGIKSVTRIGDALAPATIAAAVYSGHRYARELDEVIDPDAVPFERELT
;
A
#
# COMPACT_ATOMS: atom_id res chain seq x y z
N ARG A 1 -14.83 -21.68 4.95
CA ARG A 1 -14.49 -20.80 3.81
C ARG A 1 -14.34 -19.40 4.39
N THR A 2 -13.12 -18.91 4.59
CA THR A 2 -12.86 -17.63 5.26
C THR A 2 -13.13 -16.51 4.26
N ILE A 3 -14.22 -15.77 4.46
CA ILE A 3 -14.54 -14.57 3.67
C ILE A 3 -13.82 -13.42 4.39
N HIS A 4 -12.73 -12.92 3.81
CA HIS A 4 -11.83 -11.99 4.48
C HIS A 4 -12.42 -10.58 4.69
N THR A 5 -13.58 -10.28 4.12
CA THR A 5 -14.33 -9.06 4.39
C THR A 5 -15.82 -9.36 4.38
N LEU A 6 -16.47 -9.28 5.55
CA LEU A 6 -17.93 -9.37 5.69
C LEU A 6 -18.69 -8.27 4.90
N GLU A 7 -17.96 -7.30 4.33
CA GLU A 7 -18.52 -6.14 3.64
C GLU A 7 -18.62 -6.30 2.12
N GLN A 8 -17.96 -7.29 1.50
CA GLN A 8 -17.94 -7.39 0.04
C GLN A 8 -19.35 -7.47 -0.55
N ASP A 9 -20.18 -8.39 -0.02
CA ASP A 9 -21.54 -8.62 -0.51
C ASP A 9 -22.42 -7.37 -0.31
N LEU A 10 -22.25 -6.67 0.81
CA LEU A 10 -22.99 -5.45 1.14
C LEU A 10 -22.62 -4.30 0.23
N ILE A 11 -21.32 -4.06 0.03
CA ILE A 11 -20.79 -3.00 -0.84
C ILE A 11 -21.23 -3.26 -2.27
N GLN A 12 -21.05 -4.49 -2.76
CA GLN A 12 -21.40 -4.84 -4.13
C GLN A 12 -22.91 -4.70 -4.38
N ALA A 13 -23.75 -5.12 -3.45
CA ALA A 13 -25.20 -4.93 -3.55
C ALA A 13 -25.59 -3.44 -3.59
N ASP A 14 -24.95 -2.58 -2.79
CA ASP A 14 -25.21 -1.14 -2.79
C ASP A 14 -24.79 -0.48 -4.11
N LEU A 15 -23.61 -0.80 -4.64
CA LEU A 15 -23.13 -0.27 -5.93
C LEU A 15 -24.07 -0.66 -7.09
N LEU A 16 -24.51 -1.91 -7.13
CA LEU A 16 -25.44 -2.39 -8.17
C LEU A 16 -26.82 -1.71 -8.07
N LYS A 17 -27.34 -1.49 -6.86
CA LYS A 17 -28.59 -0.74 -6.66
C LYS A 17 -28.49 0.71 -7.13
N LYS A 18 -27.29 1.29 -7.12
CA LYS A 18 -26.99 2.63 -7.65
C LYS A 18 -26.75 2.65 -9.17
N GLY A 19 -26.86 1.50 -9.86
CA GLY A 19 -26.63 1.40 -11.30
C GLY A 19 -25.17 1.45 -11.71
N ILE A 20 -24.23 1.26 -10.78
CA ILE A 20 -22.80 1.24 -11.08
C ILE A 20 -22.45 -0.08 -11.75
N GLN A 21 -21.85 0.00 -12.94
CA GLN A 21 -21.35 -1.17 -13.65
C GLN A 21 -20.06 -1.67 -13.00
N ILE A 22 -20.02 -2.97 -12.69
CA ILE A 22 -18.86 -3.63 -12.09
C ILE A 22 -18.29 -4.61 -13.13
N LEU A 23 -17.01 -4.42 -13.49
CA LEU A 23 -16.28 -5.28 -14.42
C LEU A 23 -15.19 -6.06 -13.65
N PRO A 24 -15.53 -7.15 -12.95
CA PRO A 24 -14.53 -7.95 -12.25
C PRO A 24 -13.59 -8.64 -13.26
N HIS A 25 -12.41 -9.05 -12.81
CA HIS A 25 -11.42 -9.76 -13.64
C HIS A 25 -10.97 -8.97 -14.89
N HIS A 26 -11.00 -7.63 -14.84
CA HIS A 26 -10.44 -6.77 -15.87
C HIS A 26 -9.34 -5.90 -15.27
N PHE A 27 -8.33 -5.58 -16.08
CA PHE A 27 -7.43 -4.46 -15.81
C PHE A 27 -7.63 -3.37 -16.87
N VAL A 28 -7.22 -2.15 -16.55
CA VAL A 28 -7.29 -1.01 -17.47
C VAL A 28 -5.90 -0.76 -18.07
N ARG A 29 -5.84 -0.48 -19.37
CA ARG A 29 -4.62 -0.03 -20.05
C ARG A 29 -4.93 1.12 -21.03
N PRO A 30 -3.91 1.88 -21.48
CA PRO A 30 -4.07 2.79 -22.60
C PRO A 30 -4.55 2.02 -23.85
N GLY A 31 -5.61 2.49 -24.49
CA GLY A 31 -6.06 1.96 -25.78
C GLY A 31 -5.39 2.64 -26.97
N LYS A 32 -5.63 2.11 -28.17
CA LYS A 32 -4.96 2.56 -29.40
C LYS A 32 -5.27 4.02 -29.78
N ASN A 33 -6.46 4.54 -29.43
CA ASN A 33 -6.96 5.85 -29.83
C ASN A 33 -7.23 6.77 -28.62
N THR A 34 -6.39 6.72 -27.59
CA THR A 34 -6.50 7.50 -26.32
C THR A 34 -7.60 7.08 -25.35
N ASN A 35 -8.69 6.45 -25.81
CA ASN A 35 -9.66 5.85 -24.90
C ASN A 35 -9.03 4.67 -24.14
N PRO A 36 -9.27 4.55 -22.82
CA PRO A 36 -8.80 3.40 -22.05
C PRO A 36 -9.53 2.11 -22.47
N GLU A 37 -8.84 0.98 -22.39
CA GLU A 37 -9.40 -0.35 -22.64
C GLU A 37 -9.49 -1.14 -21.33
N ALA A 38 -10.63 -1.77 -21.08
CA ALA A 38 -10.77 -2.83 -20.09
C ALA A 38 -10.45 -4.18 -20.73
N VAL A 39 -9.45 -4.90 -20.21
CA VAL A 39 -8.99 -6.18 -20.75
C VAL A 39 -9.27 -7.29 -19.75
N HIS A 40 -10.00 -8.31 -20.17
CA HIS A 40 -10.31 -9.45 -19.33
C HIS A 40 -9.06 -10.32 -19.10
N ILE A 41 -8.72 -10.57 -17.83
CA ILE A 41 -7.43 -11.16 -17.44
C ILE A 41 -7.23 -12.61 -17.91
N TYR A 42 -8.32 -13.35 -18.13
CA TYR A 42 -8.23 -14.76 -18.53
C TYR A 42 -8.35 -14.98 -20.04
N THR A 43 -9.04 -14.09 -20.76
CA THR A 43 -9.36 -14.30 -22.19
C THR A 43 -8.65 -13.30 -23.10
N GLY A 44 -8.11 -12.20 -22.56
CA GLY A 44 -7.51 -11.12 -23.34
C GLY A 44 -8.52 -10.31 -24.15
N ALA A 45 -9.83 -10.58 -24.03
CA ALA A 45 -10.86 -9.79 -24.68
C ALA A 45 -10.81 -8.34 -24.15
N ALA A 46 -10.78 -7.38 -25.06
CA ALA A 46 -10.66 -5.96 -24.75
C ALA A 46 -11.93 -5.21 -25.15
N ASN A 47 -12.43 -4.36 -24.25
CA ASN A 47 -13.54 -3.46 -24.49
C ASN A 47 -13.06 -2.02 -24.34
N ILE A 48 -13.38 -1.18 -25.31
CA ILE A 48 -13.12 0.27 -25.21
C ILE A 48 -14.06 0.86 -24.17
N LEU A 49 -13.51 1.64 -23.25
CA LEU A 49 -14.27 2.40 -22.27
C LEU A 49 -14.53 3.80 -22.83
N ASP A 50 -15.81 4.08 -23.10
CA ASP A 50 -16.26 5.42 -23.46
C ASP A 50 -16.52 6.19 -22.17
N CYS A 51 -15.57 7.05 -21.78
CA CYS A 51 -15.64 7.81 -20.53
C CYS A 51 -14.99 9.19 -20.68
N ASP A 52 -15.60 10.20 -20.06
CA ASP A 52 -15.06 11.57 -20.03
C ASP A 52 -13.85 11.71 -19.09
N ALA A 53 -13.75 10.84 -18.08
CA ALA A 53 -12.69 10.87 -17.07
C ALA A 53 -12.31 9.47 -16.58
N LEU A 54 -11.04 9.31 -16.22
CA LEU A 54 -10.49 8.09 -15.61
C LEU A 54 -9.93 8.40 -14.22
N VAL A 55 -10.48 7.73 -13.20
CA VAL A 55 -10.00 7.82 -11.81
C VAL A 55 -9.17 6.57 -11.49
N LEU A 56 -7.88 6.77 -11.21
CA LEU A 56 -6.95 5.68 -10.92
C LEU A 56 -6.87 5.42 -9.41
N VAL A 57 -7.37 4.26 -8.98
CA VAL A 57 -7.22 3.75 -7.61
C VAL A 57 -6.42 2.46 -7.68
N THR A 58 -5.08 2.57 -7.75
CA THR A 58 -4.17 1.46 -7.99
C THR A 58 -3.33 1.12 -6.77
N ALA A 59 -2.27 1.88 -6.52
CA ALA A 59 -1.35 1.71 -5.42
C ALA A 59 -0.91 3.08 -4.90
N ARG A 60 -0.27 3.08 -3.72
CA ARG A 60 0.35 4.27 -3.13
C ARG A 60 1.86 4.11 -3.17
N LEU A 61 2.58 5.21 -3.40
CA LEU A 61 4.02 5.30 -3.23
C LEU A 61 4.34 5.87 -1.84
N PRO A 62 5.43 5.43 -1.18
CA PRO A 62 5.87 6.07 0.05
C PRO A 62 6.27 7.52 -0.21
N ASN A 63 5.95 8.42 0.73
CA ASN A 63 6.54 9.76 0.76
C ASN A 63 7.79 9.72 1.65
N SER A 64 8.98 9.68 1.03
CA SER A 64 10.27 9.56 1.71
C SER A 64 11.21 10.75 1.53
N GLU A 65 10.75 11.84 0.91
CA GLU A 65 11.61 12.97 0.51
C GLU A 65 12.41 13.55 1.69
N LEU A 66 11.76 13.70 2.85
CA LEU A 66 12.42 14.22 4.06
C LEU A 66 13.51 13.28 4.57
N GLU A 67 13.25 11.97 4.61
CA GLU A 67 14.26 11.01 5.07
C GLU A 67 15.43 10.97 4.10
N SER A 68 15.16 10.88 2.80
CA SER A 68 16.21 10.85 1.79
C SER A 68 17.06 12.13 1.82
N GLY A 69 16.44 13.28 2.13
CA GLY A 69 17.16 14.53 2.38
C GLY A 69 18.00 14.51 3.66
N LEU A 70 17.50 13.92 4.75
CA LEU A 70 18.26 13.77 6.00
C LEU A 70 19.45 12.81 5.85
N GLU A 71 19.29 11.72 5.10
CA GLU A 71 20.36 10.77 4.79
C GLU A 71 21.51 11.41 4.00
N GLN A 72 21.20 12.33 3.07
CA GLN A 72 22.23 13.06 2.32
C GLN A 72 23.15 13.92 3.21
N VAL A 73 22.68 14.31 4.39
CA VAL A 73 23.45 15.11 5.36
C VAL A 73 23.80 14.32 6.62
N GLN A 74 23.85 12.98 6.52
CA GLN A 74 24.13 12.08 7.64
C GLN A 74 25.44 12.42 8.38
N SER A 75 26.46 12.91 7.66
CA SER A 75 27.73 13.33 8.26
C SER A 75 27.59 14.47 9.27
N SER A 76 26.55 15.29 9.18
CA SER A 76 26.28 16.41 10.11
C SER A 76 25.39 16.03 11.29
N TRP A 77 24.90 14.78 11.36
CA TRP A 77 23.96 14.37 12.40
C TRP A 77 24.56 14.41 13.81
N ALA A 78 25.82 14.00 13.97
CA ALA A 78 26.49 14.01 15.27
C ALA A 78 26.60 15.42 15.85
N ASP A 79 26.96 16.41 15.03
CA ASP A 79 27.03 17.81 15.41
C ASP A 79 25.66 18.38 15.81
N ALA A 80 24.59 17.86 15.21
CA ALA A 80 23.20 18.21 15.53
C ALA A 80 22.58 17.39 16.68
N GLY A 81 23.31 16.43 17.26
CA GLY A 81 22.82 15.54 18.31
C GLY A 81 21.81 14.47 17.85
N ILE A 82 21.72 14.20 16.55
CA ILE A 82 20.83 13.19 15.97
C ILE A 82 21.53 11.82 16.02
N LYS A 83 20.93 10.84 16.69
CA LYS A 83 21.46 9.47 16.79
C LYS A 83 21.06 8.57 15.62
N SER A 84 19.79 8.66 15.20
CA SER A 84 19.23 7.87 14.11
C SER A 84 17.99 8.54 13.54
N VAL A 85 17.66 8.18 12.31
CA VAL A 85 16.40 8.52 11.64
C VAL A 85 15.79 7.22 11.14
N THR A 86 14.49 7.03 11.33
CA THR A 86 13.79 5.80 10.91
C THR A 86 12.40 6.14 10.42
N ARG A 87 12.03 5.61 9.24
CA ARG A 87 10.67 5.74 8.72
C ARG A 87 9.74 4.70 9.36
N ILE A 88 8.51 5.11 9.63
CA ILE A 88 7.43 4.24 10.11
C ILE A 88 6.19 4.42 9.23
N GLY A 89 5.28 3.45 9.32
CA GLY A 89 3.99 3.48 8.62
C GLY A 89 4.12 3.61 7.11
N ASP A 90 3.21 4.36 6.49
CA ASP A 90 3.12 4.46 5.02
C ASP A 90 4.32 5.15 4.37
N ALA A 91 5.10 5.94 5.13
CA ALA A 91 6.36 6.51 4.64
C ALA A 91 7.46 5.44 4.47
N LEU A 92 7.39 4.36 5.24
CA LEU A 92 8.24 3.17 5.07
C LEU A 92 7.69 2.28 3.96
N ALA A 93 6.43 1.86 4.08
CA ALA A 93 5.75 1.01 3.10
C ALA A 93 4.22 1.17 3.23
N PRO A 94 3.52 1.72 2.21
CA PRO A 94 2.07 1.90 2.25
C PRO A 94 1.31 0.60 2.50
N ALA A 95 0.50 0.56 3.56
CA ALA A 95 -0.23 -0.63 3.99
C ALA A 95 -1.57 -0.28 4.66
N THR A 96 -2.18 -1.24 5.37
CA THR A 96 -3.41 -0.97 6.13
C THR A 96 -3.13 -0.01 7.30
N ILE A 97 -4.18 0.63 7.82
CA ILE A 97 -4.08 1.47 9.02
C ILE A 97 -3.50 0.67 10.20
N ALA A 98 -3.92 -0.60 10.36
CA ALA A 98 -3.39 -1.48 11.41
C ALA A 98 -1.87 -1.69 11.28
N ALA A 99 -1.35 -1.84 10.06
CA ALA A 99 0.08 -1.96 9.82
C ALA A 99 0.84 -0.67 10.15
N ALA A 100 0.27 0.51 9.84
CA ALA A 100 0.85 1.79 10.21
C ALA A 100 0.88 2.00 11.73
N VAL A 101 -0.21 1.67 12.43
CA VAL A 101 -0.29 1.71 13.90
C VAL A 101 0.72 0.75 14.52
N TYR A 102 0.80 -0.49 14.02
CA TYR A 102 1.77 -1.47 14.46
C TYR A 102 3.21 -0.98 14.25
N SER A 103 3.52 -0.41 13.09
CA SER A 103 4.86 0.12 12.78
C SER A 103 5.29 1.22 13.77
N GLY A 104 4.39 2.15 14.10
CA GLY A 104 4.67 3.17 15.12
C GLY A 104 4.83 2.58 16.53
N HIS A 105 3.97 1.63 16.92
CA HIS A 105 4.08 0.96 18.22
C HIS A 105 5.40 0.19 18.34
N ARG A 106 5.76 -0.55 17.30
CA ARG A 106 7.01 -1.31 17.22
C ARG A 106 8.22 -0.39 17.40
N TYR A 107 8.30 0.70 16.63
CA TYR A 107 9.40 1.65 16.75
C TYR A 107 9.56 2.19 18.19
N ALA A 108 8.44 2.55 18.84
CA ALA A 108 8.50 3.03 20.22
C ALA A 108 8.96 1.97 21.24
N ARG A 109 8.66 0.70 21.00
CA ARG A 109 9.08 -0.43 21.85
C ARG A 109 10.54 -0.81 21.66
N GLU A 110 11.04 -0.63 20.44
CA GLU A 110 12.40 -0.97 20.03
C GLU A 110 13.37 0.21 20.19
N LEU A 111 12.88 1.39 20.56
CA LEU A 111 13.73 2.56 20.78
C LEU A 111 14.70 2.31 21.95
N ASP A 112 15.98 2.58 21.71
CA ASP A 112 17.10 2.30 22.63
C ASP A 112 17.37 0.81 22.92
N GLU A 113 16.69 -0.11 22.23
CA GLU A 113 16.99 -1.55 22.30
C GLU A 113 18.08 -1.97 21.30
N VAL A 114 18.85 -3.01 21.65
CA VAL A 114 19.81 -3.63 20.73
C VAL A 114 19.10 -4.76 20.00
N ILE A 115 18.78 -4.54 18.73
CA ILE A 115 18.08 -5.51 17.89
C ILE A 115 19.11 -6.31 17.08
N ASP A 116 19.07 -7.63 17.19
CA ASP A 116 19.75 -8.52 16.25
C ASP A 116 18.87 -8.70 15.00
N PRO A 117 19.30 -8.21 13.82
CA PRO A 117 18.50 -8.32 12.60
C PRO A 117 18.37 -9.75 12.07
N ASP A 118 19.27 -10.66 12.47
CA ASP A 118 19.27 -12.06 12.03
C ASP A 118 18.44 -12.95 12.98
N ALA A 119 18.10 -12.47 14.17
CA ALA A 119 17.25 -13.16 15.12
C ALA A 119 15.76 -13.00 14.80
N VAL A 120 14.94 -13.99 15.17
CA VAL A 120 13.48 -13.86 15.10
C VAL A 120 13.02 -12.89 16.20
N PRO A 121 12.28 -11.83 15.89
CA PRO A 121 11.94 -10.78 16.87
C PRO A 121 10.73 -11.14 17.76
N PHE A 122 10.35 -12.42 17.84
CA PHE A 122 9.23 -12.90 18.65
C PHE A 122 9.36 -14.40 18.95
N GLU A 123 8.81 -14.82 20.08
CA GLU A 123 8.72 -16.23 20.47
C GLU A 123 7.83 -17.02 19.50
N ARG A 124 8.25 -18.24 19.18
CA ARG A 124 7.55 -19.13 18.25
C ARG A 124 7.32 -20.48 18.89
N GLU A 125 6.11 -20.99 18.75
CA GLU A 125 5.81 -22.37 19.11
C GLU A 125 6.31 -23.32 18.00
N LEU A 126 7.19 -24.24 18.37
CA LEU A 126 7.74 -25.26 17.47
C LEU A 126 7.21 -26.64 17.91
N THR A 127 6.78 -27.44 16.93
CA THR A 127 6.43 -28.86 17.09
C THR A 127 7.61 -29.77 16.84
#